data_AF-A0A917Q3F0-F1
#
_entry.id   AF-A0A917Q3F0-F1
#
_cell.length_a   1.000
_cell.length_b   1.000
_cell.length_c   1.000
_cell.angle_alpha   90.00
_cell.angle_beta   90.00
_cell.angle_gamma   90.00
#
_symmetry.space_group_name_H-M   'P 1'
#
loop_
_entity.id
_entity.type
_entity.pdbx_description
1 polymer ?
#
loop_
_entity_poly.entity_id
_entity_poly.type
_entity_poly.pdbx_seq_one_letter_code
_entity_poly.pdbx_strand_id
1 'polypeptide(L)' 'MIFTDWVSYVAVGLMVAVLFYAVFSIYLKKPLGLYIAMAFHIVLGILSLPSIGLYVLGLAIIELVIGIIMTVTISSKNNV' A
#
# COMPACT_ATOMS: atom_id res chain seq x y z
N MET A 1 -15.95 -5.53 -22.00
CA MET A 1 -14.64 -5.42 -22.67
C MET A 1 -14.46 -3.96 -23.06
N ILE A 2 -13.25 -3.40 -22.93
CA ILE A 2 -12.90 -1.98 -23.13
C ILE A 2 -13.00 -1.13 -21.84
N PHE A 3 -12.15 -1.41 -20.87
CA PHE A 3 -11.35 -0.30 -20.33
C PHE A 3 -10.11 -0.28 -21.23
N THR A 4 -9.98 0.78 -22.01
CA THR A 4 -8.88 1.06 -22.94
C THR A 4 -7.52 0.69 -22.34
N ASP A 5 -6.71 -0.08 -23.06
CA ASP A 5 -5.42 -0.66 -22.62
C ASP A 5 -4.57 0.28 -21.75
N TRP A 6 -4.53 1.58 -22.10
CA TRP A 6 -3.76 2.59 -21.37
C TRP A 6 -4.19 2.80 -19.92
N VAL A 7 -5.49 2.70 -19.58
CA VAL A 7 -6.00 2.89 -18.21
C VAL A 7 -5.52 1.76 -17.31
N SER A 8 -5.48 0.53 -17.84
CA SER A 8 -4.96 -0.62 -17.10
C SER A 8 -3.47 -0.46 -16.82
N TYR A 9 -2.68 -0.01 -17.80
CA TYR A 9 -1.26 0.29 -17.59
C TYR A 9 -1.03 1.40 -16.56
N VAL A 10 -1.84 2.45 -16.57
CA VAL A 10 -1.77 3.52 -15.57
C VAL A 10 -2.12 3.01 -14.17
N ALA A 11 -3.16 2.18 -14.04
CA ALA A 11 -3.53 1.58 -12.76
C ALA A 11 -2.41 0.69 -12.21
N VAL A 12 -1.82 -0.16 -13.04
CA VAL A 12 -0.67 -1.01 -12.65
C VAL A 12 0.55 -0.16 -12.29
N GLY A 13 0.86 0.86 -13.08
CA GLY A 13 1.95 1.79 -12.79
C GLY A 13 1.75 2.52 -11.45
N LEU A 14 0.51 2.90 -11.14
CA LEU A 14 0.15 3.51 -9.87
C LEU A 14 0.29 2.53 -8.70
N MET A 15 -0.15 1.26 -8.85
CA MET A 15 0.06 0.23 -7.83
C MET A 15 1.56 0.06 -7.50
N VAL A 16 2.41 -0.01 -8.53
CA VAL A 16 3.86 -0.13 -8.35
C VAL A 16 4.44 1.13 -7.68
N ALA A 17 4.02 2.32 -8.07
CA ALA A 17 4.46 3.57 -7.46
C ALA A 17 4.08 3.65 -5.96
N VAL A 18 2.87 3.21 -5.60
CA VAL A 18 2.41 3.13 -4.20
C VAL A 18 3.25 2.13 -3.41
N LEU A 19 3.61 0.99 -4.00
CA LEU A 19 4.51 0.03 -3.37
C LEU A 19 5.90 0.62 -3.09
N PHE A 20 6.49 1.36 -4.04
CA PHE A 20 7.75 2.08 -3.80
C PHE A 20 7.63 3.11 -2.67
N TYR A 21 6.50 3.83 -2.62
CA TYR A 21 6.23 4.77 -1.55
C TYR A 21 6.11 4.07 -0.18
N ALA A 22 5.49 2.88 -0.12
CA ALA A 22 5.43 2.07 1.09
C ALA A 22 6.84 1.66 1.57
N VAL A 23 7.68 1.15 0.66
CA VAL A 23 9.07 0.77 0.97
C VAL A 23 9.88 1.96 1.47
N PHE A 24 9.74 3.12 0.82
CA PHE A 24 10.42 4.34 1.24
C PHE A 24 9.94 4.83 2.61
N SER A 25 8.65 4.67 2.91
CA SER A 25 8.06 5.00 4.22
C SER A 25 8.61 4.11 5.33
N ILE A 26 8.85 2.82 5.06
CA ILE A 26 9.53 1.90 5.97
C ILE A 26 10.95 2.38 6.23
N TYR A 27 11.71 2.68 5.16
CA TYR A 27 13.09 3.16 5.26
C TYR A 27 13.19 4.45 6.10
N LEU A 28 12.29 5.40 5.89
CA LEU A 28 12.22 6.65 6.65
C LEU A 28 11.59 6.52 8.04
N LYS A 29 11.16 5.31 8.43
CA LYS A 29 10.46 5.04 9.70
C LYS A 29 9.20 5.91 9.89
N LYS A 30 8.46 6.18 8.81
CA LYS A 30 7.22 6.98 8.82
C LYS A 30 6.00 6.07 8.69
N PRO A 31 5.36 5.65 9.81
CA PRO A 31 4.23 4.72 9.75
C PRO A 31 3.01 5.32 9.03
N LEU A 32 2.83 6.64 9.07
CA LEU A 32 1.78 7.33 8.32
C LEU A 32 1.83 7.02 6.82
N GLY A 33 3.02 6.89 6.25
CA GLY A 33 3.18 6.57 4.83
C GLY A 33 2.66 5.17 4.48
N LEU A 34 2.79 4.21 5.40
CA LEU A 34 2.23 2.86 5.21
C LEU A 34 0.70 2.85 5.28
N TYR A 35 0.09 3.66 6.14
CA TYR A 35 -1.37 3.76 6.18
C TYR A 35 -1.94 4.40 4.92
N ILE A 36 -1.23 5.38 4.36
CA ILE A 36 -1.59 5.97 3.06
C ILE A 36 -1.45 4.94 1.95
N ALA A 37 -0.32 4.21 1.88
CA ALA A 37 -0.11 3.17 0.86
C ALA A 37 -1.20 2.09 0.91
N MET A 38 -1.53 1.62 2.11
CA MET A 38 -2.60 0.66 2.36
C MET A 38 -3.95 1.15 1.82
N ALA A 39 -4.32 2.41 2.08
CA ALA A 39 -5.57 2.96 1.55
C ALA A 39 -5.61 2.96 0.01
N PHE A 40 -4.50 3.33 -0.63
CA PHE A 40 -4.40 3.28 -2.10
C PHE A 40 -4.50 1.84 -2.63
N HIS A 41 -3.79 0.88 -2.03
CA HIS A 41 -3.87 -0.52 -2.43
C HIS A 41 -5.25 -1.14 -2.16
N ILE A 42 -5.99 -0.71 -1.13
CA ILE A 42 -7.39 -1.11 -0.95
C ILE A 42 -8.24 -0.65 -2.13
N VAL A 43 -8.18 0.66 -2.45
CA VAL A 43 -9.00 1.24 -3.53
C VAL A 43 -8.64 0.59 -4.87
N LEU A 44 -7.35 0.52 -5.21
CA LEU A 44 -6.86 -0.07 -6.46
C LEU A 44 -7.15 -1.58 -6.52
N GLY A 45 -7.07 -2.27 -5.37
CA GLY A 45 -7.39 -3.69 -5.25
C GLY A 45 -8.85 -3.98 -5.54
N ILE A 46 -9.78 -3.23 -4.93
CA ILE A 46 -11.23 -3.38 -5.16
C ILE A 46 -11.57 -3.10 -6.63
N LEU A 47 -11.03 -2.02 -7.20
CA LEU A 47 -11.25 -1.65 -8.61
C LEU A 47 -10.71 -2.69 -9.61
N SER A 48 -9.82 -3.57 -9.15
CA SER A 48 -9.16 -4.59 -9.97
C SER A 48 -9.64 -6.01 -9.66
N LEU A 49 -10.72 -6.17 -8.90
CA LEU A 49 -11.34 -7.48 -8.69
C LEU A 49 -12.10 -7.95 -9.95
N PRO A 50 -12.14 -9.27 -10.21
CA PRO A 50 -11.57 -10.37 -9.41
C PRO A 50 -10.13 -10.73 -9.77
N SER A 51 -9.44 -9.98 -10.65
CA SER A 51 -8.15 -10.37 -11.24
C SER A 51 -6.97 -10.15 -10.29
N ILE A 52 -6.07 -9.20 -10.59
CA ILE A 52 -4.91 -8.88 -9.75
C ILE A 52 -5.33 -8.27 -8.40
N GLY A 53 -6.58 -7.79 -8.30
CA GLY A 53 -7.11 -7.10 -7.13
C GLY A 53 -6.90 -7.84 -5.81
N LEU A 54 -7.05 -9.17 -5.77
CA LEU A 54 -6.83 -9.94 -4.55
C LEU A 54 -5.38 -9.87 -4.04
N TYR A 55 -4.40 -9.87 -4.94
CA TYR A 55 -3.00 -9.73 -4.58
C TYR A 55 -2.70 -8.33 -4.04
N VAL A 56 -3.30 -7.30 -4.66
CA VAL A 56 -3.16 -5.91 -4.21
C VAL A 56 -3.81 -5.71 -2.84
N LEU A 57 -4.95 -6.34 -2.57
CA LEU A 57 -5.56 -6.34 -1.24
C LEU A 57 -4.69 -7.07 -0.21
N GLY A 58 -4.01 -8.15 -0.61
CA GLY A 58 -3.01 -8.82 0.23
C GLY A 58 -1.85 -7.88 0.61
N LEU A 59 -1.35 -7.08 -0.33
CA LEU A 59 -0.33 -6.06 -0.06
C LEU A 59 -0.85 -5.02 0.95
N ALA A 60 -2.08 -4.55 0.82
CA ALA A 60 -2.68 -3.62 1.77
C ALA A 60 -2.71 -4.17 3.21
N ILE A 61 -3.02 -5.46 3.39
CA ILE A 61 -2.99 -6.11 4.71
C ILE A 61 -1.56 -6.12 5.27
N ILE A 62 -0.57 -6.43 4.45
CA ILE A 62 0.84 -6.42 4.87
C ILE A 62 1.27 -5.01 5.29
N GLU A 63 0.92 -3.98 4.50
CA GLU A 63 1.21 -2.58 4.80
C GLU A 63 0.58 -2.12 6.11
N LEU A 64 -0.66 -2.53 6.39
CA LEU A 64 -1.33 -2.27 7.67
C LEU A 64 -0.56 -2.90 8.84
N VAL A 65 -0.21 -4.18 8.75
CA VAL A 65 0.51 -4.90 9.81
C VAL A 65 1.86 -4.25 10.09
N ILE A 66 2.64 -3.95 9.05
CA ILE A 66 3.94 -3.28 9.20
C ILE A 66 3.75 -1.88 9.81
N GLY A 67 2.74 -1.13 9.36
CA GLY A 67 2.40 0.19 9.88
C GLY A 67 2.13 0.16 11.39
N ILE A 68 1.33 -0.79 11.85
CA ILE A 68 1.06 -0.99 13.28
C ILE A 68 2.34 -1.31 14.06
N ILE A 69 3.14 -2.28 13.60
CA ILE A 69 4.40 -2.68 14.26
C ILE A 69 5.35 -1.48 14.41
N MET A 70 5.49 -0.67 13.36
CA MET A 70 6.33 0.51 13.37
C MET A 70 5.81 1.57 14.35
N THR A 71 4.50 1.85 14.35
CA THR A 71 3.88 2.79 15.28
C THR A 71 4.13 2.38 16.74
N VAL A 72 3.93 1.11 17.06
CA VAL A 72 4.17 0.57 18.41
C VAL A 72 5.65 0.68 18.79
N THR A 73 6.55 0.33 17.88
CA THR A 73 8.01 0.37 18.12
C THR A 73 8.52 1.80 18.35
N ILE A 74 8.05 2.77 17.56
CA ILE A 74 8.43 4.18 17.70
C ILE A 74 7.85 4.76 18.99
N SER A 75 6.60 4.44 19.32
CA SER A 75 5.97 4.86 20.56
C SER A 75 6.72 4.31 21.77
N SER A 76 7.09 3.02 21.76
CA SER A 76 7.87 2.41 22.85
C SER A 76 9.22 3.11 23.02
N LYS A 77 9.94 3.42 21.94
CA LYS A 77 11.24 4.10 22.02
C LYS A 77 11.14 5.52 22.60
N ASN A 78 10.05 6.24 22.36
CA ASN A 78 9.89 7.63 22.83
C ASN A 78 9.46 7.72 24.30
N ASN A 79 8.95 6.63 24.88
CA ASN A 79 8.48 6.57 26.28
C ASN A 79 9.54 6.00 27.25
N VAL A 80 10.76 5.73 26.77
CA VAL A 80 11.94 5.30 27.54
C VAL A 80 12.96 6.44 27.55
#